data_AF-A0A0S8E2W6-F1
#
_entry.id   AF-A0A0S8E2W6-F1
#
_cell.length_a   1.000
_cell.length_b   1.000
_cell.length_c   1.000
_cell.angle_alpha   90.00
_cell.angle_beta   90.00
_cell.angle_gamma   90.00
#
_symmetry.space_group_name_H-M   'P 1'
#
loop_
_entity.id
_entity.type
_entity.pdbx_description
1 polymer ?
#
loop_
_entity_poly.entity_id
_entity_poly.type
_entity_poly.pdbx_seq_one_letter_code
_entity_poly.pdbx_strand_id
1 'polypeptide(L)'
;MYENFFGLREKPFNVTADPNFLFFSKKHREAFDHLIYGIRERKGFLEITGEIGTGKTTLCRVFLNQLDEKIKSAFILNSNLPDVQLLSAIATDFNINIRPKTKINILTELNRFLIDQLRLGYNAVLIIDEAQNLKASQLEQIRLLSNLETDKEKLIQIILVGQPELKAKLNSPDLEQLRQRIAIRYHIQPLDEEEVDDYIYHRLHIAGSDGNIRFEPDAVTEIYNYSNGVPRLINIACDKAMLLGFVLETKTISADMVKRSIEEIEGYIKI
;
A
#
# COMPACT_ATOMS: atom_id res chain seq x y z
N MET A 1 2.11 27.75 1.07
CA MET A 1 1.86 28.92 1.93
C MET A 1 2.43 28.72 3.33
N TYR A 2 2.03 27.68 4.08
CA TYR A 2 2.67 27.38 5.37
C TYR A 2 4.10 26.82 5.21
N GLU A 3 4.40 26.13 4.11
CA GLU A 3 5.70 25.50 3.85
C GLU A 3 6.84 26.50 4.00
N ASN A 4 6.71 27.68 3.38
CA ASN A 4 7.70 28.76 3.48
C ASN A 4 7.88 29.28 4.91
N PHE A 5 6.79 29.41 5.68
CA PHE A 5 6.85 29.86 7.07
C PHE A 5 7.58 28.84 7.96
N PHE A 6 7.29 27.55 7.75
CA PHE A 6 7.93 26.46 8.46
C PHE A 6 9.33 26.10 7.93
N GLY A 7 9.75 26.65 6.78
CA GLY A 7 11.05 26.37 6.16
C GLY A 7 11.12 25.03 5.42
N LEU A 8 9.98 24.51 4.96
CA LEU A 8 9.86 23.22 4.28
C LEU A 8 9.95 23.36 2.76
N ARG A 9 10.53 22.34 2.11
CA ARG A 9 10.66 22.25 0.65
C ARG A 9 9.37 21.80 -0.03
N GLU A 10 8.59 20.99 0.67
CA GLU A 10 7.31 20.44 0.22
C GLU A 10 6.37 20.17 1.40
N LYS A 11 5.13 19.79 1.11
CA LYS A 11 4.13 19.53 2.15
C LYS A 11 4.42 18.21 2.87
N PRO A 12 4.70 18.23 4.19
CA PRO A 12 5.04 17.02 4.94
C PRO A 12 3.86 16.08 5.09
N PHE A 13 2.61 16.57 5.09
CA PHE A 13 1.43 15.78 5.41
C PHE A 13 0.46 15.60 4.23
N ASN A 14 0.98 15.59 2.99
CA ASN A 14 0.17 15.24 1.83
C ASN A 14 -0.35 13.79 1.88
N VAL A 15 -1.59 13.55 1.45
CA VAL A 15 -2.26 12.23 1.52
C VAL A 15 -1.92 11.34 0.32
N THR A 16 -1.03 11.78 -0.56
CA THR A 16 -0.55 11.01 -1.71
C THR A 16 0.31 9.82 -1.30
N ALA A 17 0.24 8.72 -2.05
CA ALA A 17 1.07 7.53 -1.85
C ALA A 17 2.50 7.73 -2.42
N ASP A 18 3.21 8.74 -1.92
CA ASP A 18 4.62 8.98 -2.26
C ASP A 18 5.52 7.98 -1.52
N PRO A 19 6.30 7.15 -2.23
CA PRO A 19 7.22 6.17 -1.62
C PRO A 19 8.25 6.79 -0.68
N ASN A 20 8.68 8.04 -0.92
CA ASN A 20 9.70 8.70 -0.12
C ASN A 20 9.23 8.96 1.32
N PHE A 21 7.92 9.14 1.51
CA PHE A 21 7.29 9.40 2.80
C PHE A 21 6.84 8.13 3.54
N LEU A 22 7.26 6.94 3.11
CA LEU A 22 6.97 5.71 3.83
C LEU A 22 7.78 5.65 5.13
N PHE A 23 7.09 5.83 6.25
CA PHE A 23 7.62 5.50 7.55
C PHE A 23 7.61 3.97 7.74
N PHE A 24 8.80 3.38 7.78
CA PHE A 24 8.96 1.96 8.10
C PHE A 24 8.73 1.72 9.59
N SER A 25 7.46 1.69 10.01
CA SER A 25 7.10 1.20 11.36
C SER A 25 7.50 -0.27 11.51
N LYS A 26 7.46 -0.80 12.74
CA LYS A 26 7.75 -2.23 12.96
C LYS A 26 6.84 -3.12 12.10
N LYS A 27 5.56 -2.76 11.99
CA LYS A 27 4.55 -3.49 11.21
C LYS A 27 4.82 -3.44 9.70
N HIS A 28 5.28 -2.29 9.20
CA HIS A 28 5.64 -2.14 7.79
C HIS A 28 6.88 -2.94 7.43
N ARG A 29 7.89 -2.98 8.32
CA ARG A 29 9.08 -3.82 8.13
C ARG A 29 8.73 -5.30 8.07
N GLU A 30 7.94 -5.78 9.03
CA GLU A 30 7.46 -7.17 9.03
C GLU A 30 6.68 -7.51 7.75
N ALA A 31 5.76 -6.64 7.32
CA ALA A 31 5.03 -6.82 6.05
C ALA A 31 5.99 -6.91 4.86
N PHE A 32 6.99 -6.02 4.79
CA PHE A 32 7.99 -6.00 3.74
C PHE A 32 8.83 -7.28 3.71
N ASP A 33 9.29 -7.76 4.87
CA ASP A 33 10.08 -8.98 5.00
C ASP A 33 9.28 -10.21 4.56
N HIS A 34 7.99 -10.27 4.90
CA HIS A 34 7.08 -11.31 4.43
C HIS A 34 6.93 -11.31 2.90
N LEU A 35 6.85 -10.14 2.27
CA LEU A 35 6.80 -10.02 0.81
C LEU A 35 8.09 -10.52 0.15
N ILE A 36 9.25 -10.07 0.67
CA ILE A 36 10.56 -10.49 0.16
C ILE A 36 10.74 -12.00 0.30
N TYR A 37 10.44 -12.56 1.47
CA TYR A 37 10.52 -13.99 1.72
C TYR A 37 9.61 -14.78 0.76
N GLY A 38 8.35 -14.38 0.63
CA GLY A 38 7.40 -15.11 -0.22
C GLY A 38 7.78 -15.11 -1.69
N ILE A 39 8.38 -14.02 -2.18
CA ILE A 39 8.85 -13.94 -3.56
C ILE A 39 10.12 -14.74 -3.79
N ARG A 40 11.10 -14.64 -2.88
CA ARG A 40 12.37 -15.38 -2.99
C ARG A 40 12.14 -16.89 -2.94
N GLU A 41 11.28 -17.34 -2.03
CA GLU A 41 10.94 -18.75 -1.84
C GLU A 41 9.83 -19.26 -2.76
N ARG A 42 9.42 -18.45 -3.75
CA ARG A 42 8.38 -18.78 -4.73
C ARG A 42 7.10 -19.36 -4.12
N LYS A 43 6.59 -18.78 -3.02
CA LYS A 43 5.46 -19.30 -2.24
C LYS A 43 4.09 -19.22 -2.94
N GLY A 44 3.99 -18.55 -4.08
CA GLY A 44 2.78 -18.39 -4.86
C GLY A 44 1.96 -17.19 -4.40
N PHE A 45 0.85 -17.43 -3.68
CA PHE A 45 -0.03 -16.35 -3.23
C PHE A 45 0.37 -15.78 -1.87
N LEU A 46 0.40 -14.46 -1.81
CA LEU A 46 0.55 -13.66 -0.61
C LEU A 46 -0.67 -12.74 -0.46
N GLU A 47 -1.11 -12.53 0.77
CA GLU A 47 -2.16 -11.59 1.13
C GLU A 47 -1.60 -10.54 2.09
N ILE A 48 -1.74 -9.26 1.73
CA ILE A 48 -1.49 -8.13 2.61
C ILE A 48 -2.80 -7.38 2.81
N THR A 49 -3.25 -7.29 4.06
CA THR A 49 -4.42 -6.50 4.44
C THR A 49 -4.07 -5.41 5.43
N GLY A 50 -4.98 -4.47 5.66
CA GLY A 50 -4.83 -3.39 6.61
C GLY A 50 -5.93 -2.35 6.41
N GLU A 51 -6.20 -1.55 7.43
CA GLU A 51 -7.25 -0.51 7.37
C GLU A 51 -6.98 0.54 6.29
N ILE A 52 -8.00 1.30 5.89
CA ILE A 52 -7.84 2.39 4.93
C ILE A 52 -6.81 3.39 5.47
N GLY A 53 -5.84 3.78 4.62
CA GLY A 53 -4.85 4.78 5.00
C GLY A 53 -3.67 4.28 5.84
N THR A 54 -3.55 2.96 6.05
CA THR A 54 -2.41 2.32 6.73
C THR A 54 -1.12 2.29 5.93
N GLY A 55 -1.09 2.77 4.68
CA GLY A 55 0.14 2.82 3.87
C GLY A 55 0.39 1.62 2.95
N LYS A 56 -0.57 0.69 2.80
CA LYS A 56 -0.48 -0.49 1.92
C LYS A 56 0.01 -0.17 0.49
N THR A 57 -0.63 0.78 -0.21
CA THR A 57 -0.23 1.17 -1.57
C THR A 57 1.17 1.76 -1.61
N THR A 58 1.53 2.58 -0.62
CA THR A 58 2.88 3.15 -0.50
C THR A 58 3.92 2.06 -0.26
N LEU A 59 3.64 1.09 0.62
CA LEU A 59 4.47 -0.10 0.83
C LEU A 59 4.70 -0.87 -0.47
N CYS A 60 3.66 -1.08 -1.27
CA CYS A 60 3.78 -1.77 -2.57
C CYS A 60 4.67 -1.00 -3.55
N ARG A 61 4.57 0.33 -3.59
CA ARG A 61 5.44 1.14 -4.45
C ARG A 61 6.90 1.13 -4.00
N VAL A 62 7.15 1.22 -2.69
CA VAL A 62 8.51 1.07 -2.14
C VAL A 62 9.05 -0.31 -2.44
N PHE A 63 8.23 -1.35 -2.28
CA PHE A 63 8.56 -2.72 -2.62
C PHE A 63 8.97 -2.86 -4.09
N LEU A 64 8.16 -2.35 -5.03
CA LEU A 64 8.47 -2.35 -6.46
C LEU A 64 9.78 -1.64 -6.79
N ASN A 65 10.06 -0.50 -6.14
CA ASN A 65 11.30 0.27 -6.36
C ASN A 65 12.56 -0.43 -5.83
N GLN A 66 12.41 -1.39 -4.91
CA GLN A 66 13.51 -2.16 -4.33
C GLN A 66 13.67 -3.56 -4.96
N LEU A 67 12.85 -3.90 -5.95
CA LEU A 67 12.97 -5.16 -6.67
C LEU A 67 14.27 -5.22 -7.47
N ASP A 68 14.92 -6.37 -7.43
CA ASP A 68 16.05 -6.70 -8.30
C ASP A 68 15.60 -6.72 -9.78
N GLU A 69 16.49 -6.38 -10.72
CA GLU A 69 16.23 -6.43 -12.17
C GLU A 69 15.80 -7.83 -12.66
N LYS A 70 16.16 -8.88 -11.90
CA LYS A 70 15.73 -10.28 -12.09
C LYS A 70 14.28 -10.53 -11.67
N ILE A 71 13.55 -9.52 -11.21
CA ILE A 71 12.14 -9.61 -10.86
C ILE A 71 11.35 -8.79 -11.87
N LYS A 72 10.48 -9.45 -12.63
CA LYS A 72 9.50 -8.80 -13.51
C LYS A 72 8.22 -8.60 -12.74
N SER A 73 7.75 -7.37 -12.68
CA SER A 73 6.55 -7.02 -11.91
C SER A 73 5.42 -6.54 -12.81
N ALA A 74 4.19 -6.83 -12.41
CA ALA A 74 2.98 -6.14 -12.86
C ALA A 74 2.23 -5.59 -11.62
N PHE A 75 1.72 -4.37 -11.69
CA PHE A 75 1.00 -3.68 -10.62
C PHE A 75 -0.36 -3.17 -11.10
N ILE A 76 -1.42 -3.72 -10.54
CA ILE A 76 -2.81 -3.39 -10.89
C ILE A 76 -3.46 -2.64 -9.72
N LEU A 77 -3.69 -1.33 -9.89
CA LEU A 77 -4.31 -0.46 -8.87
C LEU A 77 -5.85 -0.44 -8.90
N ASN A 78 -6.46 -0.70 -10.06
CA ASN A 78 -7.90 -0.63 -10.23
C ASN A 78 -8.38 -1.84 -11.01
N SER A 79 -9.02 -2.76 -10.32
CA SER A 79 -9.37 -4.07 -10.84
C SER A 79 -10.86 -4.24 -11.16
N ASN A 80 -11.65 -3.16 -11.19
CA ASN A 80 -13.05 -3.23 -11.64
C ASN A 80 -13.17 -3.31 -13.18
N LEU A 81 -12.33 -4.13 -13.79
CA LEU A 81 -12.26 -4.42 -15.21
C LEU A 81 -12.95 -5.74 -15.51
N PRO A 82 -13.66 -5.90 -16.63
CA PRO A 82 -14.09 -7.23 -17.09
C PRO A 82 -12.92 -8.23 -17.17
N ASP A 83 -13.20 -9.52 -17.00
CA ASP A 83 -12.18 -10.58 -16.87
C ASP A 83 -11.06 -10.52 -17.94
N VAL A 84 -11.43 -10.34 -19.22
CA VAL A 84 -10.45 -10.25 -20.33
C VAL A 84 -9.61 -8.97 -20.25
N GLN A 85 -10.21 -7.88 -19.79
CA GLN A 85 -9.50 -6.60 -19.65
C GLN A 85 -8.52 -6.65 -18.47
N LEU A 86 -8.87 -7.33 -17.37
CA LEU A 86 -7.94 -7.58 -16.27
C LEU A 86 -6.71 -8.36 -16.75
N LEU A 87 -6.91 -9.49 -17.45
CA LEU A 87 -5.81 -10.28 -18.01
C LEU A 87 -4.98 -9.47 -19.02
N SER A 88 -5.64 -8.67 -19.87
CA SER A 88 -4.97 -7.76 -20.81
C SER A 88 -4.14 -6.70 -20.09
N ALA A 89 -4.65 -6.13 -18.98
CA ALA A 89 -3.93 -5.15 -18.20
C ALA A 89 -2.68 -5.76 -17.56
N ILE A 90 -2.81 -6.96 -16.97
CA ILE A 90 -1.68 -7.72 -16.40
C ILE A 90 -0.61 -7.96 -17.47
N ALA A 91 -0.99 -8.46 -18.64
CA ALA A 91 -0.03 -8.73 -19.71
C ALA A 91 0.62 -7.45 -20.25
N THR A 92 -0.13 -6.36 -20.36
CA THR A 92 0.39 -5.06 -20.80
C THR A 92 1.44 -4.54 -19.80
N ASP A 93 1.18 -4.66 -18.51
CA ASP A 93 2.08 -4.17 -17.46
C ASP A 93 3.37 -5.03 -17.36
N PHE A 94 3.28 -6.33 -17.64
CA PHE A 94 4.45 -7.18 -17.89
C PHE A 94 5.19 -6.87 -19.22
N ASN A 95 4.76 -5.86 -19.98
CA ASN A 95 5.29 -5.49 -21.30
C ASN A 95 5.11 -6.58 -22.38
N ILE A 96 4.04 -7.36 -22.31
CA ILE A 96 3.72 -8.40 -23.28
C ILE A 96 2.78 -7.84 -24.35
N ASN A 97 3.24 -7.82 -25.60
CA ASN A 97 2.46 -7.37 -26.74
C ASN A 97 1.55 -8.49 -27.28
N ILE A 98 0.23 -8.34 -27.15
CA ILE A 98 -0.74 -9.35 -27.57
C ILE A 98 -1.67 -8.81 -28.64
N ARG A 99 -1.73 -9.48 -29.79
CA ARG A 99 -2.70 -9.24 -30.87
C ARG A 99 -3.11 -10.56 -31.54
N PRO A 100 -4.41 -10.87 -31.67
CA PRO A 100 -5.57 -10.20 -31.08
C PRO A 100 -5.69 -10.47 -29.57
N LYS A 101 -6.35 -9.54 -28.85
CA LYS A 101 -6.59 -9.63 -27.39
C LYS A 101 -7.74 -10.57 -27.04
N THR A 102 -7.62 -11.84 -27.40
CA THR A 102 -8.55 -12.90 -26.95
C THR A 102 -8.05 -13.51 -25.65
N LYS A 103 -8.96 -14.04 -24.82
CA LYS A 103 -8.59 -14.70 -23.55
C LYS A 103 -7.52 -15.78 -23.74
N ILE A 104 -7.69 -16.63 -24.76
CA ILE A 104 -6.76 -17.73 -25.06
C ILE A 104 -5.37 -17.18 -25.42
N ASN A 105 -5.29 -16.17 -26.28
CA ASN A 105 -4.01 -15.58 -26.67
C ASN A 105 -3.31 -14.92 -25.50
N ILE A 106 -4.06 -14.21 -24.64
CA ILE A 106 -3.49 -13.58 -23.45
C ILE A 106 -2.89 -14.61 -22.50
N LEU A 107 -3.64 -15.68 -22.20
CA LEU A 107 -3.16 -16.75 -21.31
C LEU A 107 -1.96 -17.50 -21.91
N THR A 108 -1.96 -17.71 -23.23
CA THR A 108 -0.87 -18.39 -23.93
C THR A 108 0.42 -17.58 -23.88
N GLU A 109 0.36 -16.28 -24.18
CA GLU A 109 1.54 -15.41 -24.14
C GLU A 109 2.02 -15.13 -22.71
N LEU A 110 1.10 -15.00 -21.73
CA LEU A 110 1.47 -14.95 -20.31
C LEU A 110 2.22 -16.21 -19.89
N ASN A 111 1.72 -17.39 -20.24
CA ASN A 111 2.38 -18.65 -19.90
C ASN A 111 3.77 -18.75 -20.52
N ARG A 112 3.90 -18.42 -21.82
CA ARG A 112 5.20 -18.39 -22.49
C ARG A 112 6.17 -17.45 -21.78
N PHE A 113 5.74 -16.21 -21.51
CA PHE A 113 6.54 -15.21 -20.81
C PHE A 113 7.02 -15.72 -19.44
N LEU A 114 6.11 -16.29 -18.65
CA LEU A 114 6.42 -16.80 -17.31
C LEU A 114 7.43 -17.96 -17.33
N ILE A 115 7.30 -18.88 -18.30
CA ILE A 115 8.28 -19.96 -18.53
C ILE A 115 9.64 -19.39 -18.93
N ASP A 116 9.67 -18.40 -19.82
CA ASP A 116 10.92 -17.77 -20.27
C ASP A 116 11.61 -17.02 -19.13
N GLN A 117 10.86 -16.32 -18.26
CA GLN A 117 11.43 -15.70 -17.06
C GLN A 117 12.03 -16.76 -16.13
N LEU A 118 11.33 -17.86 -15.88
CA LEU A 118 11.87 -18.94 -15.04
C LEU A 118 13.18 -19.49 -15.61
N ARG A 119 13.28 -19.70 -16.92
CA ARG A 119 14.50 -20.20 -17.58
C ARG A 119 15.69 -19.27 -17.44
N LEU A 120 15.45 -17.96 -17.33
CA LEU A 120 16.48 -16.95 -17.05
C LEU A 120 16.82 -16.87 -15.55
N GLY A 121 16.18 -17.66 -14.70
CA GLY A 121 16.30 -17.58 -13.24
C GLY A 121 15.58 -16.38 -12.64
N TYR A 122 14.65 -15.77 -13.37
CA TYR A 122 13.92 -14.58 -12.96
C TYR A 122 12.63 -14.96 -12.23
N ASN A 123 12.09 -14.01 -11.46
CA ASN A 123 10.81 -14.11 -10.78
C ASN A 123 9.78 -13.22 -11.46
N ALA A 124 8.55 -13.70 -11.61
CA ALA A 124 7.42 -12.86 -12.01
C ALA A 124 6.54 -12.56 -10.79
N VAL A 125 6.25 -11.30 -10.55
CA VAL A 125 5.45 -10.81 -9.43
C VAL A 125 4.25 -10.04 -9.97
N LEU A 126 3.04 -10.41 -9.56
CA LEU A 126 1.82 -9.68 -9.84
C LEU A 126 1.28 -9.12 -8.53
N ILE A 127 1.24 -7.80 -8.41
CA ILE A 127 0.62 -7.11 -7.28
C ILE A 127 -0.73 -6.58 -7.74
N ILE A 128 -1.78 -6.92 -7.00
CA ILE A 128 -3.13 -6.39 -7.21
C ILE A 128 -3.52 -5.62 -5.96
N ASP A 129 -3.56 -4.30 -6.08
CA ASP A 129 -4.04 -3.42 -5.03
C ASP A 129 -5.56 -3.28 -5.07
N GLU A 130 -6.14 -2.88 -3.94
CA GLU A 130 -7.59 -2.79 -3.74
C GLU A 130 -8.34 -4.07 -4.15
N ALA A 131 -7.72 -5.24 -3.93
CA ALA A 131 -8.20 -6.54 -4.40
C ALA A 131 -9.56 -6.95 -3.81
N GLN A 132 -10.04 -6.30 -2.73
CA GLN A 132 -11.41 -6.49 -2.25
C GLN A 132 -12.46 -6.15 -3.31
N ASN A 133 -12.12 -5.27 -4.26
CA ASN A 133 -12.99 -4.85 -5.37
C ASN A 133 -13.09 -5.91 -6.48
N LEU A 134 -12.22 -6.92 -6.51
CA LEU A 134 -12.30 -8.01 -7.50
C LEU A 134 -13.52 -8.90 -7.26
N LYS A 135 -14.32 -9.21 -8.28
CA LYS A 135 -15.36 -10.23 -8.22
C LYS A 135 -14.75 -11.62 -8.01
N ALA A 136 -15.54 -12.55 -7.48
CA ALA A 136 -15.11 -13.95 -7.30
C ALA A 136 -14.64 -14.59 -8.63
N SER A 137 -15.32 -14.29 -9.75
CA SER A 137 -14.92 -14.76 -11.08
C SER A 137 -13.52 -14.29 -11.48
N GLN A 138 -13.14 -13.06 -11.12
CA GLN A 138 -11.83 -12.50 -11.42
C GLN A 138 -10.74 -13.10 -10.54
N LEU A 139 -11.02 -13.27 -9.24
CA LEU A 139 -10.14 -13.99 -8.31
C LEU A 139 -9.90 -15.43 -8.77
N GLU A 140 -10.92 -16.08 -9.33
CA GLU A 140 -10.77 -17.40 -9.96
C GLU A 140 -9.88 -17.35 -11.20
N GLN A 141 -10.01 -16.33 -12.07
CA GLN A 141 -9.07 -16.17 -13.20
C GLN A 141 -7.62 -16.00 -12.72
N ILE A 142 -7.40 -15.23 -11.66
CA ILE A 142 -6.07 -15.04 -11.06
C ILE A 142 -5.57 -16.36 -10.44
N ARG A 143 -6.45 -17.13 -9.79
CA ARG A 143 -6.13 -18.48 -9.29
C ARG A 143 -5.69 -19.39 -10.43
N LEU A 144 -6.37 -19.36 -11.58
CA LEU A 144 -6.01 -20.15 -12.74
C LEU A 144 -4.66 -19.73 -13.34
N LEU A 145 -4.30 -18.44 -13.31
CA LEU A 145 -2.94 -17.99 -13.71
C LEU A 145 -1.85 -18.63 -12.84
N SER A 146 -2.10 -18.84 -11.55
CA SER A 146 -1.14 -19.51 -10.66
C SER A 146 -0.97 -21.01 -10.94
N ASN A 147 -1.88 -21.64 -11.69
CA ASN A 147 -1.71 -23.03 -12.15
C ASN A 147 -0.65 -23.16 -13.24
N LEU A 148 -0.17 -22.03 -13.78
CA LEU A 148 1.01 -22.03 -14.60
C LEU A 148 2.20 -22.31 -13.67
N GLU A 149 2.48 -23.58 -13.48
CA GLU A 149 3.58 -24.10 -12.68
C GLU A 149 4.35 -25.15 -13.49
N THR A 150 5.63 -25.32 -13.17
CA THR A 150 6.34 -26.55 -13.55
C THR A 150 6.10 -27.60 -12.48
N ASP A 151 6.49 -28.85 -12.72
CA ASP A 151 6.41 -29.92 -11.71
C ASP A 151 7.15 -29.60 -10.39
N LYS A 152 7.97 -28.54 -10.37
CA LYS A 152 8.84 -28.18 -9.24
C LYS A 152 8.61 -26.77 -8.68
N GLU A 153 8.15 -25.82 -9.49
CA GLU A 153 8.15 -24.41 -9.10
C GLU A 153 6.94 -23.61 -9.61
N LYS A 154 6.44 -22.71 -8.77
CA LYS A 154 5.44 -21.70 -9.13
C LYS A 154 6.05 -20.67 -10.08
N LEU A 155 5.42 -20.43 -11.23
CA LEU A 155 5.95 -19.47 -12.21
C LEU A 155 5.67 -18.01 -11.86
N ILE A 156 4.64 -17.74 -11.06
CA ILE A 156 4.21 -16.39 -10.70
C ILE A 156 3.92 -16.28 -9.20
N GLN A 157 4.33 -15.16 -8.63
CA GLN A 157 4.06 -14.76 -7.24
C GLN A 157 2.98 -13.69 -7.25
N ILE A 158 1.86 -13.94 -6.59
CA ILE A 158 0.70 -13.05 -6.64
C ILE A 158 0.46 -12.45 -5.26
N ILE A 159 0.59 -11.13 -5.16
CA ILE A 159 0.35 -10.37 -3.94
C ILE A 159 -1.02 -9.71 -4.07
N LEU A 160 -1.99 -10.17 -3.26
CA LEU A 160 -3.30 -9.55 -3.13
C LEU A 160 -3.24 -8.55 -1.98
N VAL A 161 -3.44 -7.28 -2.30
CA VAL A 161 -3.39 -6.18 -1.34
C VAL A 161 -4.77 -5.56 -1.22
N GLY A 162 -5.24 -5.34 0.00
CA GLY A 162 -6.57 -4.80 0.18
C GLY A 162 -6.95 -4.48 1.62
N GLN A 163 -8.22 -4.15 1.79
CA GLN A 163 -8.82 -3.82 3.09
C GLN A 163 -9.27 -5.11 3.82
N PRO A 164 -9.69 -5.07 5.10
CA PRO A 164 -10.16 -6.27 5.83
C PRO A 164 -11.24 -7.08 5.10
N GLU A 165 -12.04 -6.44 4.25
CA GLU A 165 -13.05 -7.05 3.39
C GLU A 165 -12.43 -8.07 2.42
N LEU A 166 -11.18 -7.86 1.97
CA LEU A 166 -10.45 -8.85 1.17
C LEU A 166 -10.27 -10.15 1.95
N LYS A 167 -9.88 -10.06 3.22
CA LYS A 167 -9.70 -11.23 4.09
C LYS A 167 -11.01 -11.97 4.28
N ALA A 168 -12.10 -11.25 4.56
CA ALA A 168 -13.43 -11.83 4.70
C ALA A 168 -13.86 -12.53 3.39
N LYS A 169 -13.64 -11.88 2.25
CA LYS A 169 -13.93 -12.41 0.92
C LYS A 169 -13.15 -13.67 0.60
N LEU A 170 -11.83 -13.66 0.79
CA LEU A 170 -10.97 -14.82 0.56
C LEU A 170 -11.28 -15.98 1.51
N ASN A 171 -11.94 -15.70 2.64
CA ASN A 171 -12.42 -16.73 3.57
C ASN A 171 -13.79 -17.30 3.22
N SER A 172 -14.48 -16.79 2.20
CA SER A 172 -15.79 -17.30 1.78
C SER A 172 -15.70 -18.73 1.23
N PRO A 173 -16.80 -19.50 1.27
CA PRO A 173 -16.85 -20.86 0.70
C PRO A 173 -16.51 -20.89 -0.80
N ASP A 174 -17.00 -19.91 -1.56
CA ASP A 174 -16.79 -19.84 -3.02
C ASP A 174 -15.32 -19.68 -3.44
N LEU A 175 -14.46 -19.24 -2.51
CA LEU A 175 -13.03 -19.01 -2.76
C LEU A 175 -12.13 -19.97 -1.98
N GLU A 176 -12.67 -21.07 -1.45
CA GLU A 176 -11.91 -22.06 -0.69
C GLU A 176 -10.64 -22.55 -1.43
N GLN A 177 -10.74 -22.81 -2.73
CA GLN A 177 -9.59 -23.26 -3.53
C GLN A 177 -8.48 -22.21 -3.63
N LEU A 178 -8.83 -20.93 -3.68
CA LEU A 178 -7.84 -19.83 -3.66
C LEU A 178 -7.29 -19.66 -2.24
N ARG A 179 -8.16 -19.73 -1.23
CA ARG A 179 -7.80 -19.59 0.19
C ARG A 179 -6.69 -20.54 0.61
N GLN A 180 -6.78 -21.80 0.21
CA GLN A 180 -5.80 -22.86 0.52
C GLN A 180 -4.45 -22.63 -0.18
N ARG A 181 -4.39 -21.79 -1.21
CA ARG A 181 -3.15 -21.46 -1.92
C ARG A 181 -2.41 -20.26 -1.35
N ILE A 182 -3.06 -19.47 -0.49
CA ILE A 182 -2.43 -18.31 0.14
C ILE A 182 -1.47 -18.80 1.21
N ALA A 183 -0.18 -18.75 0.88
CA ALA A 183 0.89 -19.27 1.72
C ALA A 183 1.30 -18.27 2.81
N ILE A 184 1.15 -16.97 2.55
CA ILE A 184 1.54 -15.90 3.48
C ILE A 184 0.37 -14.95 3.63
N ARG A 185 0.04 -14.61 4.87
CA ARG A 185 -0.96 -13.60 5.23
C ARG A 185 -0.34 -12.65 6.23
N TYR A 186 -0.41 -11.36 5.93
CA TYR A 186 -0.03 -10.33 6.87
C TYR A 186 -1.10 -9.25 6.92
N HIS A 187 -1.36 -8.74 8.12
CA HIS A 187 -2.30 -7.63 8.33
C HIS A 187 -1.53 -6.47 8.97
N ILE A 188 -1.37 -5.40 8.23
CA ILE A 188 -0.74 -4.16 8.67
C ILE A 188 -1.68 -3.47 9.65
N GLN A 189 -1.29 -3.47 10.91
CA GLN A 189 -1.96 -2.72 11.97
C GLN A 189 -1.64 -1.21 11.83
N PRO A 190 -2.52 -0.33 12.35
CA PRO A 190 -2.18 1.08 12.58
C PRO A 190 -0.92 1.25 13.43
N LEU A 191 -0.38 2.47 13.46
CA LEU A 191 0.76 2.82 14.30
C LEU A 191 0.36 2.80 15.78
N ASP A 192 1.28 2.36 16.64
CA ASP A 192 1.12 2.50 18.08
C ASP A 192 1.31 3.98 18.49
N GLU A 193 0.79 4.41 19.65
CA GLU A 193 0.91 5.81 20.12
C GLU A 193 2.37 6.29 20.13
N GLU A 194 3.28 5.42 20.59
CA GLU A 194 4.73 5.67 20.62
C GLU A 194 5.32 5.86 19.21
N GLU A 195 4.73 5.25 18.17
CA GLU A 195 5.19 5.38 16.79
C GLU A 195 4.66 6.66 16.09
N VAL A 196 3.64 7.34 16.65
CA VAL A 196 3.04 8.53 16.02
C VAL A 196 4.00 9.71 16.03
N ASP A 197 4.72 9.95 17.12
CA ASP A 197 5.70 11.04 17.19
C ASP A 197 6.82 10.83 16.17
N ASP A 198 7.39 9.62 16.14
CA ASP A 198 8.41 9.23 15.17
C ASP A 198 7.91 9.38 13.72
N TYR A 199 6.65 9.03 13.46
CA TYR A 199 6.03 9.20 12.15
C TYR A 199 5.93 10.68 11.75
N ILE A 200 5.45 11.55 12.65
CA ILE A 200 5.35 12.99 12.42
C ILE A 200 6.73 13.58 12.15
N TYR A 201 7.71 13.25 13.00
CA TYR A 201 9.09 13.68 12.84
C TYR A 201 9.68 13.24 11.50
N HIS A 202 9.50 11.96 11.12
CA HIS A 202 9.97 11.42 9.86
C HIS A 202 9.43 12.18 8.65
N ARG A 203 8.12 12.45 8.63
CA ARG A 203 7.45 13.18 7.53
C ARG A 203 7.98 14.63 7.43
N LEU A 204 8.15 15.30 8.57
CA LEU A 204 8.74 16.64 8.62
C LEU A 204 10.19 16.65 8.13
N HIS A 205 10.98 15.66 8.53
CA HIS A 205 12.38 15.53 8.12
C HIS A 205 12.52 15.39 6.59
N ILE A 206 11.73 14.52 5.96
CA ILE A 206 11.74 14.34 4.50
C ILE A 206 11.39 15.65 3.78
N ALA A 207 10.37 16.35 4.28
CA ALA A 207 9.96 17.66 3.77
C ALA A 207 11.03 18.76 3.96
N GLY A 208 12.13 18.48 4.66
CA GLY A 208 13.28 19.38 4.82
C GLY A 208 13.25 20.20 6.10
N SER A 209 12.51 19.78 7.13
CA SER A 209 12.52 20.43 8.45
C SER A 209 13.95 20.49 9.01
N ASP A 210 14.30 21.65 9.57
CA ASP A 210 15.55 21.91 10.28
C ASP A 210 15.48 21.55 11.78
N GLY A 211 14.36 20.97 12.22
CA GLY A 211 14.11 20.60 13.62
C GLY A 211 13.46 21.70 14.46
N ASN A 212 13.12 22.86 13.87
CA ASN A 212 12.47 23.96 14.60
C ASN A 212 10.95 23.82 14.72
N ILE A 213 10.35 22.85 14.01
CA ILE A 213 8.92 22.55 14.07
C ILE A 213 8.70 21.53 15.17
N ARG A 214 7.83 21.84 16.14
CA ARG A 214 7.60 20.97 17.30
C ARG A 214 6.12 20.71 17.49
N PHE A 215 5.76 19.46 17.67
CA PHE A 215 4.47 19.06 18.22
C PHE A 215 4.69 18.80 19.71
N GLU A 216 3.84 19.39 20.56
CA GLU A 216 3.90 19.11 22.00
C GLU A 216 3.46 17.66 22.27
N PRO A 217 3.94 17.00 23.34
CA PRO A 217 3.54 15.63 23.66
C PRO A 217 2.03 15.45 23.73
N ASP A 218 1.33 16.38 24.38
CA ASP A 218 -0.14 16.36 24.45
C ASP A 218 -0.79 16.54 23.07
N ALA A 219 -0.16 17.28 22.15
CA ALA A 219 -0.63 17.42 20.77
C ALA A 219 -0.52 16.08 20.02
N VAL A 220 0.57 15.34 20.21
CA VAL A 220 0.77 14.01 19.64
C VAL A 220 -0.27 13.02 20.19
N THR A 221 -0.53 13.03 21.50
CA THR A 221 -1.57 12.19 22.11
C THR A 221 -2.96 12.50 21.53
N GLU A 222 -3.32 13.77 21.33
CA GLU A 222 -4.59 14.13 20.70
C GLU A 222 -4.68 13.68 19.23
N ILE A 223 -3.57 13.76 18.48
CA ILE A 223 -3.48 13.22 17.11
C ILE A 223 -3.69 11.70 17.12
N TYR A 224 -3.07 10.99 18.05
CA TYR A 224 -3.25 9.54 18.19
C TYR A 224 -4.69 9.19 18.54
N ASN A 225 -5.30 9.84 19.53
CA ASN A 225 -6.69 9.58 19.94
C ASN A 225 -7.68 9.77 18.78
N TYR A 226 -7.48 10.80 17.96
CA TYR A 226 -8.29 11.03 16.77
C TYR A 226 -8.05 9.97 15.68
N SER A 227 -6.78 9.70 15.39
CA SER A 227 -6.40 8.86 14.25
C SER A 227 -6.46 7.37 14.53
N ASN A 228 -6.44 6.96 15.80
CA ASN A 228 -6.13 5.60 16.25
C ASN A 228 -4.90 5.02 15.54
N GLY A 229 -3.88 5.86 15.35
CA GLY A 229 -2.63 5.48 14.68
C GLY A 229 -2.70 5.34 13.16
N VAL A 230 -3.83 5.68 12.51
CA VAL A 230 -3.97 5.56 11.05
C VAL A 230 -3.19 6.71 10.37
N PRO A 231 -2.13 6.42 9.58
CA PRO A 231 -1.27 7.44 8.95
C PRO A 231 -2.02 8.50 8.15
N ARG A 232 -3.07 8.11 7.42
CA ARG A 232 -3.91 9.07 6.67
C ARG A 232 -4.60 10.08 7.57
N LEU A 233 -5.15 9.66 8.71
CA LEU A 233 -5.81 10.54 9.65
C LEU A 233 -4.80 11.41 10.41
N ILE A 234 -3.65 10.84 10.77
CA ILE A 234 -2.51 11.59 11.31
C ILE A 234 -2.13 12.73 10.36
N ASN A 235 -1.96 12.43 9.07
CA ASN A 235 -1.62 13.43 8.06
C ASN A 235 -2.66 14.55 7.98
N ILE A 236 -3.96 14.21 7.97
CA ILE A 236 -5.04 15.20 7.89
C ILE A 236 -5.02 16.12 9.13
N ALA A 237 -4.90 15.55 10.33
CA ALA A 237 -4.83 16.31 11.58
C ALA A 237 -3.58 17.22 11.61
N CYS A 238 -2.42 16.69 11.23
CA CYS A 238 -1.16 17.45 11.23
C CYS A 238 -1.17 18.58 10.19
N ASP A 239 -1.66 18.35 8.96
CA ASP A 239 -1.74 19.38 7.92
C ASP A 239 -2.60 20.57 8.37
N LYS A 240 -3.74 20.29 9.00
CA LYS A 240 -4.63 21.31 9.55
C LYS A 240 -4.04 22.02 10.76
N ALA A 241 -3.43 21.29 11.69
CA ALA A 241 -2.78 21.87 12.86
C ALA A 241 -1.60 22.77 12.48
N MET A 242 -0.80 22.38 11.47
CA MET A 242 0.26 23.22 10.91
C MET A 242 -0.29 24.47 10.22
N LEU A 243 -1.40 24.36 9.49
CA LEU A 243 -2.06 25.53 8.90
C LEU A 243 -2.49 26.53 9.99
N LEU A 244 -3.05 26.05 11.10
CA LEU A 244 -3.39 26.90 12.24
C LEU A 244 -2.14 27.52 12.90
N GLY A 245 -1.06 26.75 13.01
CA GLY A 245 0.23 27.27 13.51
C GLY A 245 0.80 28.39 12.65
N PHE A 246 0.66 28.27 11.33
CA PHE A 246 0.99 29.35 10.40
C PHE A 246 0.12 30.59 10.63
N VAL A 247 -1.20 30.44 10.78
CA VAL A 247 -2.12 31.56 11.04
C VAL A 247 -1.82 32.26 12.38
N LEU A 248 -1.39 31.50 13.39
CA LEU A 248 -1.01 32.02 14.71
C LEU A 248 0.49 32.39 14.81
N GLU A 249 1.22 32.34 13.69
CA GLU A 249 2.65 32.65 13.58
C GLU A 249 3.54 31.89 14.59
N THR A 250 3.18 30.65 14.93
CA THR A 250 3.94 29.77 15.83
C THR A 250 4.47 28.53 15.11
N LYS A 251 5.69 28.10 15.48
CA LYS A 251 6.27 26.82 15.04
C LYS A 251 6.05 25.67 16.03
N THR A 252 5.42 25.95 17.17
CA THR A 252 5.05 24.95 18.17
C THR A 252 3.56 24.67 18.05
N ILE A 253 3.21 23.42 17.78
CA ILE A 253 1.84 22.94 17.61
C ILE A 253 1.37 22.34 18.93
N SER A 254 0.40 22.99 19.55
CA SER A 254 -0.16 22.59 20.85
C SER A 254 -1.38 21.69 20.73
N ALA A 255 -1.75 21.05 21.84
CA ALA A 255 -2.95 20.21 21.91
C ALA A 255 -4.24 20.97 21.57
N ASP A 256 -4.36 22.24 21.97
CA ASP A 256 -5.52 23.09 21.62
C ASP A 256 -5.64 23.29 20.10
N MET A 257 -4.51 23.53 19.44
CA MET A 257 -4.48 23.71 17.99
C MET A 257 -4.91 22.44 17.26
N VAL A 258 -4.48 21.28 17.75
CA VAL A 258 -4.89 19.97 17.23
C VAL A 258 -6.39 19.74 17.43
N LYS A 259 -6.92 19.99 18.63
CA LYS A 259 -8.36 19.84 18.92
C LYS A 259 -9.22 20.69 18.00
N ARG A 260 -8.89 21.97 17.88
CA ARG A 260 -9.59 22.90 16.97
C ARG A 260 -9.53 22.45 15.52
N SER A 261 -8.38 21.91 15.11
CA SER A 261 -8.20 21.36 13.77
C SER A 261 -9.08 20.14 13.53
N ILE A 262 -9.18 19.22 14.51
CA ILE A 262 -10.03 18.03 14.46
C ILE A 262 -11.51 18.44 14.43
N GLU A 263 -11.95 19.36 15.29
CA GLU A 263 -13.32 19.88 15.30
C GLU A 263 -13.73 20.45 13.93
N GLU A 264 -12.82 21.18 13.27
CA GLU A 264 -13.04 21.69 11.90
C GLU A 264 -13.15 20.56 10.86
N ILE A 265 -12.29 19.52 10.96
CA ILE A 265 -12.32 18.36 10.06
C ILE A 265 -13.63 17.59 10.18
N GLU A 266 -14.11 17.38 11.41
CA GLU A 266 -15.36 16.67 11.70
C GLU A 266 -16.61 17.51 11.41
N GLY A 267 -16.44 18.80 11.09
CA GLY A 267 -17.54 19.71 10.75
C GLY A 267 -18.26 20.29 11.97
N TYR A 268 -17.68 20.21 13.16
CA TYR A 268 -18.17 20.88 14.36
C TYR A 268 -17.78 22.37 14.35
N ILE A 269 -18.42 23.15 13.47
CA ILE A 269 -18.34 24.61 13.57
C ILE A 269 -19.24 25.05 14.73
N LYS A 270 -18.66 25.35 15.89
CA LYS A 270 -19.33 26.21 16.86
C LYS A 270 -19.41 27.63 16.28
N ILE A 271 -20.60 28.00 15.83
CA ILE A 271 -21.01 29.40 15.62
C ILE A 271 -21.11 30.09 16.99
#